data_AF-A0A7J3I017-F1
#
_entry.id   AF-A0A7J3I017-F1
#
_cell.length_a   1.000
_cell.length_b   1.000
_cell.length_c   1.000
_cell.angle_alpha   90.00
_cell.angle_beta   90.00
_cell.angle_gamma   90.00
#
_symmetry.space_group_name_H-M   'P 1'
#
loop_
_entity.id
_entity.type
_entity.pdbx_description
1 polymer ?
#
loop_
_entity_poly.entity_id
_entity_poly.type
_entity_poly.pdbx_seq_one_letter_code
_entity_poly.pdbx_strand_id
1 'polypeptide(L)'
;MRHLATIKIKSLTPSAIGGYNPNIHDNIFRVTSLRGLAAWWLRAIVSGVAYDEGDINHDKKATEAQKIIFGATNKSSLLVIRTKLENVKNVNTIGTSLTGSGENRLSIKHIRLRLLLMGVQDKINTLKDMLKNFDATICVYSSAKKTNLKEVLGLHAIIISLLLGGLG
;
A
#
# COMPACT_ATOMS: atom_id res chain seq x y z
N MET A 1 22.69 -9.74 2.00
CA MET A 1 21.24 -9.88 1.76
C MET A 1 21.05 -10.58 0.44
N ARG A 2 20.19 -11.60 0.38
CA ARG A 2 19.91 -12.36 -0.84
C ARG A 2 18.69 -11.77 -1.54
N HIS A 3 18.76 -11.54 -2.84
CA HIS A 3 17.61 -11.10 -3.63
C HIS A 3 16.59 -12.25 -3.75
N LEU A 4 15.30 -11.95 -3.54
CA LEU A 4 14.22 -12.92 -3.64
C LEU A 4 13.36 -12.66 -4.88
N ALA A 5 12.93 -11.42 -5.09
CA ALA A 5 11.99 -11.07 -6.14
C ALA A 5 12.11 -9.60 -6.51
N THR A 6 11.79 -9.32 -7.78
CA THR A 6 11.55 -7.98 -8.29
C THR A 6 10.14 -7.93 -8.86
N ILE A 7 9.32 -7.04 -8.33
CA ILE A 7 7.91 -6.89 -8.69
C ILE A 7 7.75 -5.50 -9.29
N LYS A 8 7.32 -5.44 -10.55
CA LYS A 8 6.97 -4.18 -11.20
C LYS A 8 5.48 -3.94 -11.03
N ILE A 9 5.13 -2.76 -10.52
CA ILE A 9 3.75 -2.35 -10.31
C ILE A 9 3.46 -1.08 -11.09
N LYS A 10 2.21 -0.97 -11.53
CA LYS A 10 1.65 0.20 -12.18
C LYS A 10 0.29 0.47 -11.57
N SER A 11 0.05 1.73 -11.21
CA SER A 11 -1.26 2.15 -10.72
C SER A 11 -2.30 2.03 -11.84
N LEU A 12 -3.38 1.30 -11.59
CA LEU A 12 -4.54 1.28 -12.49
C LEU A 12 -5.46 2.46 -12.24
N THR A 13 -5.67 2.80 -10.97
CA THR A 13 -6.42 3.97 -10.53
C THR A 13 -5.47 4.98 -9.89
N PRO A 14 -5.74 6.28 -10.03
CA PRO A 14 -4.95 7.27 -9.32
C PRO A 14 -4.95 7.04 -7.82
N SER A 15 -3.76 7.10 -7.22
CA SER A 15 -3.56 6.90 -5.78
C SER A 15 -3.06 8.18 -5.14
N ALA A 16 -3.52 8.42 -3.91
CA ALA A 16 -2.92 9.41 -3.05
C ALA A 16 -1.65 8.82 -2.44
N ILE A 17 -0.50 9.15 -3.03
CA ILE A 17 0.80 8.75 -2.50
C ILE A 17 1.32 9.96 -1.72
N GLY A 18 1.53 9.80 -0.41
CA GLY A 18 1.94 10.90 0.46
C GLY A 18 3.09 10.52 1.38
N GLY A 19 3.91 11.50 1.74
CA GLY A 19 5.04 11.35 2.66
C GLY A 19 4.66 11.67 4.10
N TYR A 20 5.65 12.04 4.92
CA TYR A 20 5.52 12.18 6.39
C TYR A 20 4.51 13.26 6.81
N ASN A 21 4.36 14.30 6.01
CA ASN A 21 3.43 15.37 6.28
C ASN A 21 2.11 15.10 5.54
N PRO A 22 0.99 14.88 6.23
CA PRO A 22 -0.30 14.68 5.57
C PRO A 22 -0.74 15.90 4.74
N ASN A 23 -0.14 17.08 5.01
CA ASN A 23 -0.38 18.32 4.28
C ASN A 23 0.57 18.52 3.09
N ILE A 24 1.58 17.65 2.88
CA ILE A 24 2.49 17.73 1.74
C ILE A 24 2.34 16.45 0.90
N HIS A 25 1.90 16.61 -0.34
CA HIS A 25 1.71 15.51 -1.28
C HIS A 25 3.03 15.15 -1.97
N ASP A 26 3.92 14.51 -1.21
CA ASP A 26 5.23 14.06 -1.67
C ASP A 26 5.11 13.00 -2.78
N ASN A 27 6.08 12.97 -3.70
CA ASN A 27 6.19 11.91 -4.73
C ASN A 27 6.89 10.65 -4.20
N ILE A 28 6.62 10.24 -2.96
CA ILE A 28 7.34 9.14 -2.32
C ILE A 28 6.43 7.92 -2.14
N PHE A 29 6.78 6.81 -2.79
CA PHE A 29 6.16 5.53 -2.51
C PHE A 29 6.65 4.98 -1.16
N ARG A 30 5.76 4.93 -0.17
CA ARG A 30 6.10 4.46 1.19
C ARG A 30 6.24 2.95 1.25
N VAL A 31 7.48 2.49 1.31
CA VAL A 31 7.84 1.11 1.68
C VAL A 31 7.14 0.71 2.99
N THR A 32 7.02 1.63 3.94
CA THR A 32 6.39 1.38 5.25
C THR A 32 4.89 1.07 5.12
N SER A 33 4.16 1.77 4.24
CA SER A 33 2.76 1.48 3.96
C SER A 33 2.59 0.11 3.32
N LEU A 34 3.40 -0.21 2.30
CA LEU A 34 3.40 -1.53 1.68
C LEU A 34 3.72 -2.63 2.70
N ARG A 35 4.71 -2.41 3.58
CA ARG A 35 5.06 -3.34 4.65
C ARG A 35 3.92 -3.53 5.65
N GLY A 36 3.22 -2.45 6.01
CA GLY A 36 2.04 -2.51 6.90
C GLY A 36 0.90 -3.31 6.28
N LEU A 37 0.61 -3.07 5.00
CA LEU A 37 -0.43 -3.78 4.26
C LEU A 37 -0.07 -5.26 4.06
N ALA A 38 1.18 -5.57 3.70
CA ALA A 38 1.67 -6.94 3.62
C ALA A 38 1.63 -7.65 4.98
N ALA A 39 1.97 -6.95 6.08
CA ALA A 39 1.86 -7.49 7.43
C ALA A 39 0.40 -7.74 7.84
N TRP A 40 -0.53 -6.91 7.40
CA TRP A 40 -1.97 -7.13 7.61
C TRP A 40 -2.46 -8.37 6.85
N TRP A 41 -2.15 -8.48 5.57
CA TRP A 41 -2.50 -9.67 4.76
C TRP A 41 -1.84 -10.95 5.27
N LEU A 42 -0.58 -10.89 5.71
CA LEU A 42 0.08 -12.04 6.35
C LEU A 42 -0.69 -12.53 7.57
N ARG A 43 -1.14 -11.61 8.44
CA ARG A 43 -1.94 -11.98 9.61
C ARG A 43 -3.27 -12.59 9.20
N ALA A 44 -3.93 -12.04 8.19
CA ALA A 44 -5.19 -12.59 7.67
C ALA A 44 -5.02 -14.03 7.15
N ILE A 45 -3.97 -14.28 6.36
CA ILE A 45 -3.68 -15.62 5.82
C ILE A 45 -3.37 -16.61 6.95
N VAL A 46 -2.43 -16.26 7.84
CA VAL A 46 -2.00 -17.17 8.92
C VAL A 46 -3.13 -17.43 9.91
N SER A 47 -3.88 -16.39 10.29
CA SER A 47 -5.00 -16.53 11.20
C SER A 47 -6.15 -17.31 10.57
N GLY A 48 -6.43 -17.12 9.28
CA GLY A 48 -7.50 -17.83 8.58
C GLY A 48 -7.23 -19.33 8.53
N VAL A 49 -6.03 -19.73 8.10
CA VAL A 49 -5.64 -21.15 8.06
C VAL A 49 -5.68 -21.78 9.45
N ALA A 50 -5.13 -21.11 10.47
CA ALA A 50 -5.13 -21.64 11.83
C ALA A 50 -6.55 -21.74 12.43
N TYR A 51 -7.44 -20.80 12.09
CA TYR A 51 -8.83 -20.85 12.50
C TYR A 51 -9.59 -22.02 11.86
N ASP A 52 -9.39 -22.24 10.55
CA ASP A 52 -10.01 -23.35 9.83
C ASP A 52 -9.54 -24.72 10.36
N GLU A 53 -8.32 -24.80 10.89
CA GLU A 53 -7.76 -25.97 11.58
C GLU A 53 -8.25 -26.12 13.03
N GLY A 54 -9.07 -25.19 13.54
CA GLY A 54 -9.63 -25.21 14.89
C GLY A 54 -8.68 -24.72 15.99
N ASP A 55 -7.62 -23.98 15.67
CA ASP A 55 -6.68 -23.47 16.66
C ASP A 55 -7.20 -22.20 17.35
N ILE A 56 -7.44 -22.29 18.65
CA ILE A 56 -7.92 -21.21 19.52
C ILE A 56 -6.91 -20.04 19.63
N ASN A 57 -5.62 -20.27 19.34
CA ASN A 57 -4.56 -19.26 19.39
C ASN A 57 -4.15 -18.73 18.00
N HIS A 58 -5.05 -18.79 17.02
CA HIS A 58 -4.81 -18.33 15.65
C HIS A 58 -4.28 -16.88 15.56
N ASP A 59 -4.76 -16.00 16.44
CA ASP A 59 -4.40 -14.59 16.54
C ASP A 59 -2.94 -14.37 16.99
N LYS A 60 -2.51 -15.14 18.00
CA LYS A 60 -1.13 -15.14 18.51
C LYS A 60 -0.18 -15.67 17.45
N LYS A 61 -0.53 -16.79 16.79
CA LYS A 61 0.25 -17.36 15.68
C LYS A 61 0.46 -16.35 14.55
N ALA A 62 -0.60 -15.65 14.15
CA ALA A 62 -0.53 -14.61 13.13
C ALA A 62 0.41 -13.47 13.53
N THR A 63 0.33 -13.02 14.78
CA THR A 63 1.19 -11.96 15.32
C THR A 63 2.65 -12.38 15.38
N GLU A 64 2.94 -13.61 15.80
CA GLU A 64 4.30 -14.15 15.83
C GLU A 64 4.92 -14.30 14.44
N ALA A 65 4.14 -14.82 13.47
CA ALA A 65 4.57 -14.91 12.09
C ALA A 65 4.92 -13.53 11.52
N GLN A 66 4.09 -12.53 11.78
CA GLN A 66 4.34 -11.14 11.39
C GLN A 66 5.61 -10.56 12.02
N LYS A 67 5.84 -10.78 13.32
CA LYS A 67 7.07 -10.34 14.00
C LYS A 67 8.33 -10.99 13.43
N ILE A 68 8.25 -12.24 12.99
CA ILE A 68 9.39 -12.95 12.40
C ILE A 68 9.68 -12.42 10.98
N ILE A 69 8.64 -12.30 10.15
CA ILE A 69 8.80 -11.98 8.73
C ILE A 69 9.06 -10.50 8.51
N PHE A 70 8.23 -9.64 9.12
CA PHE A 70 8.27 -8.19 8.97
C PHE A 70 8.84 -7.48 10.20
N GLY A 71 9.42 -8.18 11.16
CA GLY A 71 10.09 -7.58 12.32
C GLY A 71 9.14 -7.00 13.37
N ALA A 72 9.74 -6.56 14.47
CA ALA A 72 9.10 -5.93 15.62
C ALA A 72 10.09 -4.93 16.26
N THR A 73 9.67 -4.16 17.26
CA THR A 73 10.54 -3.21 17.98
C THR A 73 11.81 -3.88 18.51
N ASN A 74 11.71 -5.14 18.95
CA ASN A 74 12.80 -5.92 19.53
C ASN A 74 13.41 -6.95 18.56
N LYS A 75 12.98 -7.00 17.28
CA LYS A 75 13.40 -8.04 16.34
C LYS A 75 13.51 -7.50 14.91
N SER A 76 14.66 -7.68 14.29
CA SER A 76 14.86 -7.31 12.89
C SER A 76 13.99 -8.17 11.96
N SER A 77 13.60 -7.60 10.81
CA SER A 77 12.79 -8.31 9.84
C SER A 77 13.61 -9.31 9.02
N LEU A 78 13.01 -10.47 8.77
CA LEU A 78 13.55 -11.45 7.83
C LEU A 78 13.58 -10.87 6.41
N LEU A 79 12.51 -10.17 6.02
CA LEU A 79 12.39 -9.54 4.72
C LEU A 79 12.77 -8.05 4.77
N VAL A 80 13.47 -7.61 3.72
CA VAL A 80 13.77 -6.21 3.48
C VAL A 80 13.18 -5.83 2.13
N ILE A 81 12.27 -4.86 2.17
CA ILE A 81 11.59 -4.34 0.99
C ILE A 81 12.28 -3.04 0.61
N ARG A 82 12.60 -2.88 -0.67
CA ARG A 82 13.07 -1.62 -1.24
C ARG A 82 12.18 -1.26 -2.41
N THR A 83 11.83 0.01 -2.54
CA THR A 83 11.04 0.50 -3.67
C THR A 83 11.81 1.55 -4.42
N LYS A 84 11.73 1.49 -5.75
CA LYS A 84 12.20 2.54 -6.65
C LYS A 84 11.00 3.03 -7.43
N LEU A 85 10.72 4.33 -7.31
CA LEU A 85 9.71 4.98 -8.13
C LEU A 85 10.34 5.32 -9.48
N GLU A 86 9.68 4.91 -10.56
CA GLU A 86 10.21 5.08 -11.92
C GLU A 86 9.51 6.23 -12.64
N ASN A 87 8.19 6.32 -12.50
CA ASN A 87 7.40 7.37 -13.14
C ASN A 87 6.27 7.83 -12.22
N VAL A 88 5.98 9.14 -12.27
CA VAL A 88 4.87 9.76 -11.56
C VAL A 88 4.19 10.72 -12.53
N LYS A 89 2.90 10.49 -12.76
CA LYS A 89 2.08 11.30 -13.65
C LYS A 89 0.94 11.91 -12.85
N ASN A 90 0.82 13.22 -12.92
CA ASN A 90 -0.32 13.93 -12.36
C ASN A 90 -1.58 13.57 -13.16
N VAL A 91 -2.71 13.53 -12.46
CA VAL A 91 -4.00 13.26 -13.09
C VAL A 91 -4.58 14.57 -13.62
N ASN A 92 -4.45 14.77 -14.94
CA ASN A 92 -4.99 15.97 -15.59
C ASN A 92 -6.52 15.94 -15.69
N THR A 93 -7.10 14.75 -15.80
CA THR A 93 -8.54 14.48 -15.91
C THR A 93 -8.97 13.53 -14.80
N ILE A 94 -9.26 14.08 -13.64
CA ILE A 94 -10.10 13.37 -12.67
C ILE A 94 -11.46 13.24 -13.33
N GLY A 95 -12.09 12.07 -13.30
CA GLY A 95 -13.42 11.81 -13.86
C GLY A 95 -14.50 12.70 -13.24
N THR A 96 -14.47 13.99 -13.53
CA THR A 96 -15.58 14.90 -13.40
C THR A 96 -16.40 14.66 -14.64
N SER A 97 -17.46 13.86 -14.53
CA SER A 97 -18.58 13.99 -15.46
C SER A 97 -19.00 15.46 -15.41
N LEU A 98 -18.56 16.23 -16.41
CA LEU A 98 -18.89 17.62 -16.63
C LEU A 98 -20.37 17.69 -17.04
N THR A 99 -21.24 17.71 -16.04
CA THR A 99 -22.66 18.02 -16.23
C THR A 99 -22.97 19.17 -15.30
N GLY A 100 -22.94 20.38 -15.84
CA GLY A 100 -23.19 21.61 -15.13
C GLY A 100 -22.83 22.81 -16.01
N SER A 101 -23.73 23.14 -16.93
CA SER A 101 -23.80 24.46 -17.54
C SER A 101 -24.04 25.49 -16.44
N GLY A 102 -23.04 26.30 -16.13
CA GLY A 102 -23.12 27.35 -15.12
C GLY A 102 -21.83 27.44 -14.30
N GLU A 103 -21.25 28.62 -14.30
CA GLU A 103 -20.04 28.98 -13.59
C GLU A 103 -20.10 28.54 -12.10
N ASN A 104 -18.96 28.04 -11.59
CA ASN A 104 -18.59 27.91 -10.16
C ASN A 104 -18.89 26.66 -9.30
N ARG A 105 -19.39 25.51 -9.79
CA ARG A 105 -19.38 24.29 -8.92
C ARG A 105 -19.06 23.00 -9.66
N LEU A 106 -17.77 22.80 -9.95
CA LEU A 106 -17.22 21.46 -10.16
C LEU A 106 -17.46 20.62 -8.90
N SER A 107 -18.45 19.73 -8.95
CA SER A 107 -18.85 18.90 -7.82
C SER A 107 -18.22 17.51 -7.92
N ILE A 108 -17.48 17.13 -6.89
CA ILE A 108 -16.93 15.78 -6.76
C ILE A 108 -18.09 14.83 -6.42
N LYS A 109 -18.48 13.98 -7.39
CA LYS A 109 -19.60 13.05 -7.23
C LYS A 109 -19.30 11.87 -6.29
N HIS A 110 -18.02 11.51 -6.12
CA HIS A 110 -17.64 10.38 -5.28
C HIS A 110 -17.68 10.73 -3.79
N ILE A 111 -18.54 10.06 -3.02
CA ILE A 111 -18.83 10.43 -1.63
C ILE A 111 -17.59 10.42 -0.72
N ARG A 112 -16.70 9.44 -0.86
CA ARG A 112 -15.45 9.38 -0.07
C ARG A 112 -14.51 10.54 -0.38
N LEU A 113 -14.40 10.93 -1.66
CA LEU A 113 -13.55 12.06 -2.04
C LEU A 113 -14.16 13.38 -1.55
N ARG A 114 -15.49 13.47 -1.53
CA ARG A 114 -16.21 14.62 -1.00
C ARG A 114 -16.01 14.79 0.51
N LEU A 115 -16.01 13.68 1.26
CA LEU A 115 -15.70 13.67 2.69
C LEU A 115 -14.23 14.01 2.96
N LEU A 116 -13.30 13.47 2.16
CA LEU A 116 -11.88 13.72 2.31
C LEU A 116 -11.52 15.20 2.09
N LEU A 117 -12.25 15.88 1.20
CA LEU A 117 -12.05 17.28 0.85
C LEU A 117 -13.03 18.23 1.57
N MET A 118 -13.64 17.76 2.65
CA MET A 118 -14.54 18.59 3.46
C MET A 118 -13.71 19.63 4.22
N GLY A 119 -14.05 20.92 4.08
CA GLY A 119 -13.30 22.03 4.68
C GLY A 119 -12.13 22.58 3.84
N VAL A 120 -11.79 21.95 2.70
CA VAL A 120 -10.77 22.46 1.76
C VAL A 120 -11.40 23.49 0.81
N GLN A 121 -10.79 24.67 0.69
CA GLN A 121 -11.24 25.75 -0.19
C GLN A 121 -11.07 25.39 -1.69
N ASP A 122 -9.90 24.90 -2.08
CA ASP A 122 -9.59 24.53 -3.48
C ASP A 122 -9.56 23.00 -3.70
N LYS A 123 -10.73 22.39 -3.58
CA LYS A 123 -10.89 20.92 -3.58
C LYS A 123 -10.31 20.24 -4.82
N ILE A 124 -10.33 20.92 -5.97
CA ILE A 124 -10.02 20.30 -7.26
C ILE A 124 -8.52 20.30 -7.48
N ASN A 125 -7.86 21.41 -7.22
CA ASN A 125 -6.41 21.48 -7.34
C ASN A 125 -5.75 20.60 -6.27
N THR A 126 -6.26 20.62 -5.03
CA THR A 126 -5.82 19.66 -3.99
C THR A 126 -5.97 18.21 -4.46
N LEU A 127 -7.11 17.83 -5.06
CA LEU A 127 -7.31 16.46 -5.53
C LEU A 127 -6.35 16.09 -6.67
N LYS A 128 -6.06 17.03 -7.58
CA LYS A 128 -5.09 16.83 -8.67
C LYS A 128 -3.66 16.68 -8.15
N ASP A 129 -3.32 17.42 -7.09
CA ASP A 129 -2.01 17.35 -6.45
C ASP A 129 -1.85 16.07 -5.62
N MET A 130 -2.94 15.58 -5.04
CA MET A 130 -2.99 14.32 -4.28
C MET A 130 -2.89 13.10 -5.18
N LEU A 131 -3.74 13.03 -6.20
CA LEU A 131 -3.94 11.83 -7.00
C LEU A 131 -2.91 11.73 -8.11
N LYS A 132 -2.09 10.68 -8.06
CA LYS A 132 -1.04 10.43 -9.04
C LYS A 132 -1.13 9.00 -9.55
N ASN A 133 -0.87 8.85 -10.85
CA ASN A 133 -0.55 7.56 -11.42
C ASN A 133 0.95 7.35 -11.30
N PHE A 134 1.37 6.13 -10.99
CA PHE A 134 2.78 5.83 -10.77
C PHE A 134 3.16 4.44 -11.26
N ASP A 135 4.41 4.35 -11.68
CA ASP A 135 5.10 3.10 -11.99
C ASP A 135 6.22 2.92 -10.95
N ALA A 136 6.28 1.76 -10.30
CA ALA A 136 7.28 1.49 -9.29
C ALA A 136 7.82 0.05 -9.39
N THR A 137 9.09 -0.10 -9.04
CA THR A 137 9.75 -1.40 -8.90
C THR A 137 10.00 -1.69 -7.43
N ILE A 138 9.48 -2.81 -6.94
CA ILE A 138 9.64 -3.31 -5.59
C ILE A 138 10.65 -4.46 -5.63
N CYS A 139 11.76 -4.31 -4.94
CA CYS A 139 12.75 -5.37 -4.75
C CYS A 139 12.64 -5.94 -3.33
N VAL A 140 12.45 -7.25 -3.23
CA VAL A 140 12.36 -7.97 -1.96
C VAL A 140 13.65 -8.75 -1.75
N TYR A 141 14.25 -8.58 -0.58
CA TYR A 141 15.47 -9.25 -0.15
C TYR A 141 15.22 -10.04 1.13
N SER A 142 15.99 -11.11 1.31
CA SER A 142 16.07 -11.85 2.57
C SER A 142 17.36 -11.51 3.32
N SER A 143 17.22 -11.37 4.63
CA SER A 143 18.32 -11.30 5.59
C SER A 143 18.91 -12.69 5.90
N ALA A 144 18.21 -13.78 5.60
CA ALA A 144 18.70 -15.14 5.86
C ALA A 144 19.72 -15.61 4.81
N LYS A 145 20.72 -16.38 5.28
CA LYS A 145 21.76 -16.97 4.42
C LYS A 145 21.24 -18.14 3.57
N LYS A 146 20.24 -18.88 4.07
CA LYS A 146 19.60 -20.01 3.38
C LYS A 146 18.12 -19.72 3.13
N THR A 147 17.55 -20.41 2.14
CA THR A 147 16.13 -20.37 1.83
C THR A 147 15.29 -20.81 3.03
N ASN A 148 14.22 -20.07 3.30
CA ASN A 148 13.33 -20.33 4.43
C ASN A 148 11.88 -20.22 3.95
N LEU A 149 11.04 -21.20 4.31
CA LEU A 149 9.62 -21.23 3.91
C LEU A 149 8.85 -19.96 4.32
N LYS A 150 9.26 -19.32 5.42
CA LYS A 150 8.70 -18.06 5.90
C LYS A 150 8.94 -16.89 4.93
N GLU A 151 9.99 -16.96 4.11
CA GLU A 151 10.25 -15.97 3.04
C GLU A 151 9.17 -16.06 1.96
N VAL A 152 8.80 -17.29 1.58
CA VAL A 152 7.77 -17.55 0.56
C VAL A 152 6.42 -17.03 1.05
N LEU A 153 6.07 -17.32 2.31
CA LEU A 153 4.84 -16.81 2.91
C LEU A 153 4.81 -15.27 2.95
N GLY A 154 5.92 -14.64 3.33
CA GLY A 154 6.03 -13.19 3.31
C GLY A 154 5.93 -12.59 1.90
N LEU A 155 6.49 -13.26 0.90
CA LEU A 155 6.38 -12.85 -0.50
C LEU A 155 4.93 -12.95 -1.01
N HIS A 156 4.20 -14.01 -0.66
CA HIS A 156 2.78 -14.13 -0.99
C HIS A 156 1.96 -13.00 -0.37
N ALA A 157 2.21 -12.68 0.91
CA ALA A 157 1.54 -11.56 1.56
C ALA A 157 1.82 -10.21 0.87
N ILE A 158 3.04 -9.99 0.37
CA ILE A 158 3.37 -8.79 -0.42
C ILE A 158 2.59 -8.80 -1.74
N ILE A 159 2.58 -9.91 -2.48
CA ILE A 159 1.88 -10.00 -3.77
C ILE A 159 0.37 -9.78 -3.56
N ILE A 160 -0.23 -10.43 -2.57
CA ILE A 160 -1.65 -10.27 -2.24
C ILE A 160 -1.95 -8.83 -1.84
N SER A 161 -1.06 -8.17 -1.09
CA SER A 161 -1.22 -6.76 -0.74
C SER A 161 -1.27 -5.83 -1.95
N LEU A 162 -0.58 -6.18 -3.04
CA LEU A 162 -0.56 -5.42 -4.28
C LEU A 162 -1.74 -5.75 -5.21
N LEU A 163 -2.26 -6.99 -5.15
CA LEU A 163 -3.38 -7.44 -5.98
C LEU A 163 -4.74 -7.08 -5.39
N LEU A 164 -4.94 -7.31 -4.10
CA LEU A 164 -6.21 -7.15 -3.41
C LEU A 164 -6.27 -5.89 -2.54
N GLY A 165 -5.11 -5.28 -2.25
CA GLY A 165 -5.03 -4.08 -1.45
C GLY A 165 -5.15 -2.80 -2.27
N GLY A 166 -5.70 -1.76 -1.65
CA GLY A 166 -5.57 -0.39 -2.12
C GLY A 166 -4.33 0.26 -1.48
N LEU A 167 -3.45 0.83 -2.31
CA LEU A 167 -2.36 1.69 -1.83
C LEU A 167 -2.84 3.15 -1.88
N GLY A 168 -3.04 3.74 -0.71
CA GLY A 168 -3.51 5.13 -0.51
C GLY A 168 -3.72 5.44 0.96
#